data_AF-A2F6H7-F1
#
_entry.id   AF-A2F6H7-F1
#
_cell.length_a   1.000
_cell.length_b   1.000
_cell.length_c   1.000
_cell.angle_alpha   90.00
_cell.angle_beta   90.00
_cell.angle_gamma   90.00
#
_symmetry.space_group_name_H-M   'P 1'
#
loop_
_entity.id
_entity.type
_entity.pdbx_description
1 polymer ?
#
loop_
_entity_poly.entity_id
_entity_poly.type
_entity_poly.pdbx_seq_one_letter_code
_entity_poly.pdbx_strand_id
1 'polypeptide(L)'
;MTGKIHSPHMLKNPKSPKTHLTMEHINQLIKKNPYNLPPDEKLLTINDENNERAKTDMRQRSRTRIEFRQPQNLPRLQSVHSVMGEPVDEIKPVATEHQRRQQMHGFVEQTRDILLAQLKIGRKSKEIERIMQQQLTEQGIIQTQIARIAETNNQYDMTSNSLKAELNRAKKECDKALNEKKQLQRELKFKYDTIARIKAEITKNEDIVFSYRNYSEFLKSLTPPGENPLDRFQEPQTLLNEFEQLESDNLFLIQKCCELEQESDRAMEDIRKELTTAQEEKRKMENAEQKINPIAVLNCNDTAIQQDSRATDDELAQLSKYIQSAYVKCFGSKSDFGPTTMLERLENELEVLYKKIAELPPEFVNETQAHIEKARRDQARADRQAQKLLEQRRKTEQAIERANRPVTKKMGRPLKVRVLSMQLTHHVNDEKKAQDEKLQEELLFGSLDD
;
A
#
# COMPACT_ATOMS: atom_id res chain seq x y z
N MET A 1 -35.15 -1.92 -22.27
CA MET A 1 -35.44 -3.36 -22.03
C MET A 1 -34.14 -4.06 -21.66
N THR A 2 -34.27 -5.09 -20.84
CA THR A 2 -33.28 -5.64 -19.91
C THR A 2 -32.27 -6.59 -20.56
N GLY A 3 -30.97 -6.37 -20.33
CA GLY A 3 -29.90 -7.34 -20.64
C GLY A 3 -29.31 -7.94 -19.36
N LYS A 4 -29.93 -9.01 -18.86
CA LYS A 4 -29.40 -9.87 -17.79
C LYS A 4 -28.30 -10.76 -18.37
N ILE A 5 -27.08 -10.67 -17.83
CA ILE A 5 -26.08 -11.74 -17.96
C ILE A 5 -26.03 -12.49 -16.64
N HIS A 6 -26.28 -13.79 -16.76
CA HIS A 6 -26.12 -14.80 -15.72
C HIS A 6 -24.66 -14.90 -15.28
N SER A 7 -24.46 -14.98 -13.96
CA SER A 7 -23.26 -15.54 -13.34
C SER A 7 -23.64 -16.54 -12.25
N PRO A 8 -22.74 -17.50 -11.95
CA PRO A 8 -23.11 -18.86 -11.59
C PRO A 8 -23.30 -19.08 -10.09
N HIS A 9 -24.02 -20.17 -9.80
CA HIS A 9 -24.23 -20.81 -8.51
C HIS A 9 -23.10 -20.61 -7.48
N MET A 10 -23.40 -19.88 -6.41
CA MET A 10 -22.68 -19.97 -5.14
C MET A 10 -23.57 -20.65 -4.10
N LEU A 11 -22.93 -21.56 -3.36
CA LEU A 11 -23.49 -22.47 -2.37
C LEU A 11 -24.25 -21.73 -1.26
N LYS A 12 -25.38 -22.31 -0.85
CA LYS A 12 -26.13 -21.94 0.35
C LYS A 12 -25.30 -22.28 1.59
N ASN A 13 -24.86 -21.27 2.34
CA ASN A 13 -24.43 -21.44 3.73
C ASN A 13 -25.59 -21.04 4.68
N PRO A 14 -25.84 -21.83 5.74
CA PRO A 14 -26.95 -21.59 6.65
C PRO A 14 -26.68 -20.38 7.55
N LYS A 15 -27.75 -19.62 7.81
CA LYS A 15 -27.77 -18.47 8.72
C LYS A 15 -27.35 -18.90 10.13
N SER A 16 -26.22 -18.38 10.62
CA SER A 16 -25.89 -18.39 12.05
C SER A 16 -26.77 -17.39 12.81
N PRO A 17 -27.25 -17.71 14.02
CA PRO A 17 -28.10 -16.81 14.80
C PRO A 17 -27.28 -15.61 15.29
N LYS A 18 -27.76 -14.39 15.00
CA LYS A 18 -27.22 -13.16 15.59
C LYS A 18 -27.58 -13.12 17.08
N THR A 19 -26.68 -13.55 17.94
CA THR A 19 -26.69 -13.13 19.35
C THR A 19 -26.24 -11.69 19.39
N HIS A 20 -27.19 -10.75 19.49
CA HIS A 20 -26.88 -9.38 19.89
C HIS A 20 -26.40 -9.42 21.35
N LEU A 21 -25.08 -9.52 21.56
CA LEU A 21 -24.51 -9.10 22.84
C LEU A 21 -24.72 -7.59 22.93
N THR A 22 -25.57 -7.16 23.85
CA THR A 22 -25.70 -5.75 24.20
C THR A 22 -24.35 -5.23 24.70
N MET A 23 -24.03 -3.96 24.43
CA MET A 23 -22.81 -3.30 24.91
C MET A 23 -22.61 -3.44 26.42
N GLU A 24 -23.70 -3.65 27.18
CA GLU A 24 -23.66 -3.93 28.61
C GLU A 24 -23.03 -5.30 28.95
N HIS A 25 -23.27 -6.34 28.14
CA HIS A 25 -22.66 -7.66 28.35
C HIS A 25 -21.14 -7.61 28.07
N ILE A 26 -20.72 -6.87 27.05
CA ILE A 26 -19.30 -6.65 26.73
C ILE A 26 -18.62 -5.87 27.86
N ASN A 27 -19.26 -4.83 28.39
CA ASN A 27 -18.75 -4.04 29.51
C ASN A 27 -18.70 -4.84 30.83
N GLN A 28 -19.61 -5.78 31.06
CA GLN A 28 -19.56 -6.68 32.22
C GLN A 28 -18.42 -7.71 32.13
N LEU A 29 -18.09 -8.19 30.92
CA LEU A 29 -16.92 -9.05 30.68
C LEU A 29 -15.60 -8.29 30.85
N ILE A 30 -15.53 -7.01 30.47
CA ILE A 30 -14.35 -6.14 30.64
C ILE A 30 -14.09 -5.83 32.13
N LYS A 31 -15.13 -5.64 32.96
CA LYS A 31 -14.99 -5.36 34.39
C LYS A 31 -14.48 -6.54 35.23
N LYS A 32 -14.60 -7.78 34.73
CA LYS A 32 -14.17 -9.00 35.45
C LYS A 32 -12.75 -9.43 35.15
N ASN A 33 -12.01 -8.70 34.30
CA ASN A 33 -10.64 -9.06 33.94
C ASN A 33 -9.63 -8.41 34.91
N PRO A 34 -8.96 -9.18 35.80
CA PRO A 34 -8.02 -8.64 36.80
C PRO A 34 -6.72 -8.08 36.19
N TYR A 35 -6.53 -8.18 34.87
CA TYR A 35 -5.37 -7.68 34.14
C TYR A 35 -5.69 -6.53 33.17
N ASN A 36 -6.83 -5.87 33.34
CA ASN A 36 -7.17 -4.75 32.47
C ASN A 36 -6.39 -3.49 32.92
N LEU A 37 -5.32 -3.16 32.20
CA LEU A 37 -4.59 -1.93 32.43
C LEU A 37 -5.52 -0.72 32.18
N PRO A 38 -5.52 0.30 33.06
CA PRO A 38 -6.23 1.53 32.78
C PRO A 38 -5.75 2.13 31.46
N PRO A 39 -6.62 2.80 30.69
CA PRO A 39 -6.22 3.54 29.50
C PRO A 39 -5.02 4.44 29.78
N ASP A 40 -4.06 4.51 28.85
CA ASP A 40 -2.76 5.19 29.03
C ASP A 40 -2.88 6.63 29.57
N GLU A 41 -3.94 7.34 29.20
CA GLU A 41 -4.23 8.68 29.68
C GLU A 41 -4.42 8.72 31.21
N LYS A 42 -5.10 7.71 31.80
CA LYS A 42 -5.26 7.58 33.25
C LYS A 42 -3.98 7.14 33.96
N LEU A 43 -3.12 6.37 33.29
CA LEU A 43 -1.82 5.99 33.86
C LEU A 43 -0.87 7.19 33.91
N LEU A 44 -0.90 8.05 32.90
CA LEU A 44 -0.15 9.30 32.88
C LEU A 44 -0.63 10.24 33.99
N THR A 45 -1.95 10.42 34.18
CA THR A 45 -2.46 11.24 35.28
C THR A 45 -2.10 10.68 36.65
N ILE A 46 -2.15 9.35 36.85
CA ILE A 46 -1.75 8.72 38.12
C ILE A 46 -0.25 8.88 38.38
N ASN A 47 0.59 8.78 37.35
CA ASN A 47 2.02 8.99 37.48
C ASN A 47 2.37 10.46 37.76
N ASP A 48 1.68 11.40 37.12
CA ASP A 48 1.83 12.82 37.38
C ASP A 48 1.37 13.17 38.80
N GLU A 49 0.23 12.64 39.25
CA GLU A 49 -0.24 12.78 40.63
C GLU A 49 0.71 12.17 41.65
N ASN A 50 1.27 10.99 41.39
CA ASN A 50 2.25 10.35 42.27
C ASN A 50 3.56 11.14 42.33
N ASN A 51 4.00 11.69 41.20
CA ASN A 51 5.19 12.53 41.12
C ASN A 51 4.98 13.86 41.85
N GLU A 52 3.80 14.47 41.72
CA GLU A 52 3.42 15.65 42.50
C GLU A 52 3.32 15.33 44.00
N ARG A 53 2.73 14.19 44.39
CA ARG A 53 2.71 13.72 45.79
C ARG A 53 4.12 13.53 46.35
N ALA A 54 5.02 12.90 45.59
CA ALA A 54 6.41 12.73 46.00
C ALA A 54 7.14 14.07 46.15
N LYS A 55 6.90 15.04 45.25
CA LYS A 55 7.43 16.40 45.36
C LYS A 55 6.85 17.13 46.56
N THR A 56 5.55 16.99 46.85
CA THR A 56 4.93 17.60 48.03
C THR A 56 5.45 16.99 49.31
N ASP A 57 5.65 15.67 49.37
CA ASP A 57 6.24 14.98 50.52
C ASP A 57 7.69 15.40 50.73
N MET A 58 8.47 15.53 49.67
CA MET A 58 9.85 16.02 49.76
C MET A 58 9.89 17.48 50.25
N ARG A 59 8.98 18.33 49.76
CA ARG A 59 8.82 19.71 50.23
C ARG A 59 8.36 19.76 51.69
N GLN A 60 7.46 18.88 52.11
CA GLN A 60 7.02 18.78 53.50
C GLN A 60 8.17 18.31 54.41
N ARG A 61 8.94 17.29 54.01
CA ARG A 61 10.14 16.82 54.72
C ARG A 61 11.23 17.89 54.80
N SER A 62 11.34 18.75 53.79
CA SER A 62 12.28 19.88 53.81
C SER A 62 11.78 21.05 54.67
N ARG A 63 10.47 21.18 54.88
CA ARG A 63 9.84 22.22 55.70
C ARG A 63 9.73 21.81 57.17
N THR A 64 9.64 20.53 57.47
CA THR A 64 9.87 20.03 58.82
C THR A 64 11.35 20.26 59.13
N ARG A 65 11.64 21.35 59.86
CA ARG A 65 12.94 21.57 60.49
C ARG A 65 13.24 20.31 61.29
N ILE A 66 14.26 19.57 60.87
CA ILE A 66 14.82 18.49 61.66
C ILE A 66 15.27 19.16 62.95
N GLU A 67 14.45 19.04 64.01
CA GLU A 67 14.93 19.29 65.35
C GLU A 67 16.06 18.30 65.56
N PHE A 68 17.27 18.84 65.56
CA PHE A 68 18.45 18.12 65.95
C PHE A 68 18.25 17.75 67.42
N ARG A 69 17.62 16.59 67.67
CA ARG A 69 17.69 15.95 68.97
C ARG A 69 19.15 15.61 69.18
N GLN A 70 19.83 16.50 69.91
CA GLN A 70 20.97 16.15 70.72
C GLN A 70 20.66 14.82 71.40
N PRO A 71 21.49 13.79 71.25
CA PRO A 71 21.33 12.56 72.02
C PRO A 71 21.68 12.87 73.48
N GLN A 72 20.70 13.35 74.25
CA GLN A 72 20.77 13.32 75.71
C GLN A 72 19.94 12.14 76.22
N ASN A 73 20.68 11.26 76.90
CA ASN A 73 20.24 10.36 77.97
C ASN A 73 19.34 9.18 77.62
N LEU A 74 19.95 8.13 77.07
CA LEU A 74 19.62 6.74 77.44
C LEU A 74 20.80 6.18 78.25
N PRO A 75 20.57 5.33 79.26
CA PRO A 75 21.58 4.95 80.25
C PRO A 75 22.63 4.04 79.62
N ARG A 76 23.89 4.49 79.66
CA ARG A 76 25.06 3.70 79.27
C ARG A 76 25.38 2.72 80.40
N LEU A 77 25.20 1.43 80.16
CA LEU A 77 25.86 0.37 80.92
C LEU A 77 27.38 0.57 80.79
N GLN A 78 28.03 0.83 81.91
CA GLN A 78 29.46 1.12 82.00
C GLN A 78 30.28 -0.15 81.80
N SER A 79 30.95 -0.24 80.65
CA SER A 79 32.16 -1.02 80.46
C SER A 79 33.33 -0.16 80.94
N VAL A 80 33.84 -0.48 82.13
CA VAL A 80 35.08 0.06 82.70
C VAL A 80 36.27 -0.53 81.94
N HIS A 81 37.32 0.28 81.69
CA HIS A 81 38.69 0.04 81.15
C HIS A 81 38.95 1.14 80.08
N SER A 82 39.92 2.05 80.11
CA SER A 82 41.11 2.28 80.94
C SER A 82 41.44 3.78 80.86
N VAL A 83 41.78 4.42 81.98
CA VAL A 83 42.54 5.69 81.99
C VAL A 83 43.75 5.45 82.89
N MET A 84 44.92 5.53 82.27
CA MET A 84 46.20 5.71 82.94
C MET A 84 46.32 7.20 83.26
N GLY A 85 46.55 7.56 84.52
CA GLY A 85 46.89 8.92 84.92
C GLY A 85 46.56 9.26 86.37
N GLU A 86 47.59 9.25 87.20
CA GLU A 86 47.73 9.87 88.53
C GLU A 86 47.33 9.11 89.81
N PRO A 87 48.09 9.35 90.91
CA PRO A 87 48.57 8.31 91.80
C PRO A 87 47.70 8.23 93.04
N VAL A 88 47.10 7.07 93.28
CA VAL A 88 46.34 6.84 94.50
C VAL A 88 46.68 5.47 95.07
N ASP A 89 47.30 5.55 96.25
CA ASP A 89 47.38 4.58 97.32
C ASP A 89 48.02 3.22 97.03
N GLU A 90 49.32 3.20 97.34
CA GLU A 90 50.06 2.12 97.99
C GLU A 90 49.15 1.08 98.66
N ILE A 91 48.76 0.04 97.90
CA ILE A 91 48.16 -1.18 98.46
C ILE A 91 49.28 -1.91 99.18
N LYS A 92 49.43 -1.58 100.46
CA LYS A 92 50.21 -2.36 101.42
C LYS A 92 49.73 -3.82 101.36
N PRO A 93 50.62 -4.81 101.36
CA PRO A 93 50.22 -6.20 101.47
C PRO A 93 49.38 -6.33 102.75
N VAL A 94 48.16 -6.86 102.61
CA VAL A 94 47.32 -7.24 103.74
C VAL A 94 48.20 -8.05 104.69
N ALA A 95 48.45 -7.48 105.86
CA ALA A 95 49.19 -8.11 106.93
C ALA A 95 48.58 -9.49 107.18
N THR A 96 49.44 -10.48 107.41
CA THR A 96 49.09 -11.83 107.82
C THR A 96 48.19 -11.78 109.06
N GLU A 97 46.88 -11.73 108.81
CA GLU A 97 45.86 -11.78 109.84
C GLU A 97 45.92 -13.17 110.47
N HIS A 98 45.87 -13.18 111.80
CA HIS A 98 46.23 -14.26 112.68
C HIS A 98 45.77 -15.65 112.19
N GLN A 99 46.74 -16.53 111.95
CA GLN A 99 46.51 -17.96 112.01
C GLN A 99 46.05 -18.31 113.44
N ARG A 100 44.74 -18.21 113.70
CA ARG A 100 44.10 -19.09 114.68
C ARG A 100 44.57 -20.50 114.32
N ARG A 101 45.07 -21.25 115.30
CA ARG A 101 45.43 -22.67 115.14
C ARG A 101 44.19 -23.44 114.70
N GLN A 102 43.95 -23.46 113.39
CA GLN A 102 42.99 -24.37 112.78
C GLN A 102 43.58 -25.77 112.92
N GLN A 103 42.74 -26.74 113.28
CA GLN A 103 43.14 -28.14 113.28
C GLN A 103 43.76 -28.48 111.92
N MET A 104 44.84 -29.27 111.89
CA MET A 104 45.63 -29.52 110.68
C MET A 104 44.81 -29.92 109.46
N HIS A 105 43.65 -30.55 109.67
CA HIS A 105 42.69 -30.87 108.63
C HIS A 105 42.14 -29.64 107.88
N GLY A 106 41.73 -28.59 108.61
CA GLY A 106 41.16 -27.37 108.01
C GLY A 106 42.18 -26.53 107.22
N PHE A 107 43.45 -26.53 107.64
CA PHE A 107 44.52 -25.87 106.88
C PHE A 107 44.81 -26.60 105.56
N VAL A 108 44.85 -27.93 105.58
CA VAL A 108 45.04 -28.75 104.37
C VAL A 108 43.86 -28.60 103.43
N GLU A 109 42.63 -28.53 103.95
CA GLU A 109 41.41 -28.32 103.16
C GLU A 109 41.38 -26.92 102.53
N GLN A 110 41.67 -25.86 103.29
CA GLN A 110 41.79 -24.50 102.74
C GLN A 110 42.90 -24.39 101.68
N THR A 111 44.05 -25.03 101.90
CA THR A 111 45.15 -25.03 100.92
C THR A 111 44.74 -25.78 99.66
N ARG A 112 44.03 -26.90 99.78
CA ARG A 112 43.46 -27.64 98.65
C ARG A 112 42.44 -26.80 97.89
N ASP A 113 41.55 -26.11 98.59
CA ASP A 113 40.52 -25.27 97.99
C ASP A 113 41.12 -24.07 97.25
N ILE A 114 42.16 -23.45 97.83
CA ILE A 114 42.93 -22.37 97.19
C ILE A 114 43.62 -22.88 95.91
N LEU A 115 44.29 -24.04 95.96
CA LEU A 115 44.95 -24.63 94.79
C LEU A 115 43.95 -25.03 93.70
N LEU A 116 42.80 -25.59 94.08
CA LEU A 116 41.72 -25.90 93.13
C LEU A 116 41.12 -24.63 92.52
N ALA A 117 40.95 -23.57 93.32
CA ALA A 117 40.51 -22.27 92.83
C ALA A 117 41.54 -21.67 91.86
N GLN A 118 42.85 -21.73 92.18
CA GLN A 118 43.92 -21.29 91.29
C GLN A 118 43.96 -22.08 89.97
N LEU A 119 43.77 -23.40 90.01
CA LEU A 119 43.67 -24.22 88.79
C LEU A 119 42.43 -23.87 87.96
N LYS A 120 41.28 -23.65 88.60
CA LYS A 120 40.04 -23.21 87.94
C LYS A 120 40.20 -21.83 87.32
N ILE A 121 40.81 -20.88 88.03
CA ILE A 121 41.13 -19.54 87.55
C ILE A 121 42.09 -19.66 86.37
N GLY A 122 43.19 -20.40 86.48
CA GLY A 122 44.15 -20.58 85.39
C GLY A 122 43.52 -21.20 84.13
N ARG A 123 42.60 -22.16 84.29
CA ARG A 123 41.82 -22.71 83.16
C ARG A 123 40.89 -21.66 82.54
N LYS A 124 40.19 -20.87 83.37
CA LYS A 124 39.29 -19.80 82.91
C LYS A 124 40.06 -18.65 82.27
N SER A 125 41.22 -18.27 82.79
CA SER A 125 42.11 -17.25 82.21
C SER A 125 42.60 -17.67 80.84
N LYS A 126 43.01 -18.93 80.66
CA LYS A 126 43.36 -19.47 79.32
C LYS A 126 42.18 -19.46 78.35
N GLU A 127 40.98 -19.76 78.84
CA GLU A 127 39.77 -19.71 78.01
C GLU A 127 39.39 -18.26 77.63
N ILE A 128 39.52 -17.31 78.56
CA ILE A 128 39.32 -15.87 78.30
C ILE A 128 40.33 -15.39 77.27
N GLU A 129 41.60 -15.77 77.39
CA GLU A 129 42.63 -15.41 76.41
C GLU A 129 42.32 -15.96 75.02
N ARG A 130 41.86 -17.20 74.92
CA ARG A 130 41.40 -17.79 73.65
C ARG A 130 40.22 -17.02 73.05
N ILE A 131 39.21 -16.68 73.84
CA ILE A 131 38.06 -15.89 73.39
C ILE A 131 38.51 -14.49 72.96
N MET A 132 39.44 -13.86 73.68
CA MET A 132 39.97 -12.54 73.35
C MET A 132 40.73 -12.56 72.03
N GLN A 133 41.55 -13.59 71.79
CA GLN A 133 42.23 -13.79 70.50
C GLN A 133 41.21 -13.99 69.37
N GLN A 134 40.16 -14.79 69.60
CA GLN A 134 39.09 -14.98 68.61
C GLN A 134 38.38 -13.66 68.30
N GLN A 135 38.00 -12.88 69.32
CA GLN A 135 37.39 -11.56 69.13
C GLN A 135 38.27 -10.61 68.32
N LEU A 136 39.59 -10.60 68.57
CA LEU A 136 40.53 -9.77 67.83
C LEU A 136 40.59 -10.18 66.35
N THR A 137 40.60 -11.48 66.06
CA THR A 137 40.56 -11.96 64.67
C THR A 137 39.24 -11.61 63.97
N GLU A 138 38.10 -11.77 64.65
CA GLU A 138 36.78 -11.42 64.12
C GLU A 138 36.66 -9.91 63.88
N GLN A 139 37.15 -9.07 64.80
CA GLN A 139 37.23 -7.63 64.61
C GLN A 139 38.08 -7.24 63.40
N GLY A 140 39.23 -7.90 63.21
CA GLY A 140 40.06 -7.72 62.02
C GLY A 140 39.30 -8.05 60.73
N ILE A 141 38.59 -9.18 60.70
CA ILE A 141 37.77 -9.59 59.54
C ILE A 141 36.67 -8.55 59.27
N ILE A 142 35.92 -8.14 60.28
CA ILE A 142 34.86 -7.13 60.13
C ILE A 142 35.43 -5.82 59.58
N GLN A 143 36.59 -5.37 60.08
CA GLN A 143 37.22 -4.15 59.59
C GLN A 143 37.62 -4.24 58.11
N THR A 144 38.16 -5.39 57.68
CA THR A 144 38.45 -5.61 56.24
C THR A 144 37.18 -5.63 55.39
N GLN A 145 36.08 -6.19 55.89
CA GLN A 145 34.79 -6.19 55.19
C GLN A 145 34.20 -4.78 55.10
N ILE A 146 34.28 -3.97 56.17
CA ILE A 146 33.84 -2.57 56.16
C ILE A 146 34.64 -1.77 55.13
N ALA A 147 35.97 -1.95 55.08
CA ALA A 147 36.82 -1.29 54.11
C ALA A 147 36.43 -1.67 52.67
N ARG A 148 36.17 -2.97 52.43
CA ARG A 148 35.71 -3.45 51.11
C ARG A 148 34.36 -2.88 50.72
N ILE A 149 33.40 -2.82 51.66
CA ILE A 149 32.09 -2.21 51.41
C ILE A 149 32.25 -0.73 51.07
N ALA A 150 33.08 0.00 51.80
CA ALA A 150 33.36 1.41 51.51
C ALA A 150 33.97 1.61 50.12
N GLU A 151 34.91 0.76 49.71
CA GLU A 151 35.49 0.80 48.37
C GLU A 151 34.44 0.53 47.29
N THR A 152 33.62 -0.51 47.44
CA THR A 152 32.54 -0.81 46.49
C THR A 152 31.52 0.32 46.41
N ASN A 153 31.17 0.94 47.54
CA ASN A 153 30.26 2.08 47.56
C ASN A 153 30.83 3.27 46.77
N ASN A 154 32.11 3.57 46.92
CA ASN A 154 32.77 4.62 46.14
C ASN A 154 32.79 4.29 44.64
N GLN A 155 32.99 3.02 44.27
CA GLN A 155 32.89 2.58 42.86
C GLN A 155 31.47 2.77 42.32
N TYR A 156 30.43 2.46 43.10
CA TYR A 156 29.04 2.72 42.73
C TYR A 156 28.76 4.21 42.56
N ASP A 157 29.28 5.07 43.42
CA ASP A 157 29.10 6.52 43.29
C ASP A 157 29.77 7.07 42.02
N MET A 158 30.98 6.59 41.71
CA MET A 158 31.70 6.99 40.49
C MET A 158 30.97 6.52 39.23
N THR A 159 30.53 5.27 39.18
CA THR A 159 29.78 4.73 38.04
C THR A 159 28.42 5.42 37.88
N SER A 160 27.71 5.67 38.98
CA SER A 160 26.46 6.45 39.00
C SER A 160 26.65 7.86 38.44
N ASN A 161 27.71 8.55 38.85
CA ASN A 161 28.03 9.88 38.33
C ASN A 161 28.43 9.86 36.85
N SER A 162 29.21 8.86 36.43
CA SER A 162 29.55 8.65 35.02
C SER A 162 28.31 8.42 34.16
N LEU A 163 27.41 7.54 34.60
CA LEU A 163 26.15 7.24 33.90
C LEU A 163 25.25 8.49 33.81
N LYS A 164 25.15 9.27 34.89
CA LYS A 164 24.40 10.54 34.88
C LYS A 164 25.01 11.55 33.89
N ALA A 165 26.34 11.65 33.84
CA ALA A 165 27.02 12.54 32.91
C ALA A 165 26.80 12.12 31.45
N GLU A 166 26.90 10.82 31.16
CA GLU A 166 26.64 10.25 29.84
C GLU A 166 25.18 10.45 29.41
N LEU A 167 24.22 10.16 30.30
CA LEU A 167 22.80 10.40 30.06
C LEU A 167 22.52 11.87 29.75
N ASN A 168 23.15 12.80 30.47
CA ASN A 168 23.00 14.23 30.20
C ASN A 168 23.63 14.66 28.86
N ARG A 169 24.74 14.04 28.43
CA ARG A 169 25.33 14.28 27.10
C ARG A 169 24.39 13.79 26.00
N ALA A 170 23.90 12.56 26.11
CA ALA A 170 22.95 11.99 25.16
C ALA A 170 21.66 12.83 25.06
N LYS A 171 21.13 13.34 26.19
CA LYS A 171 20.00 14.27 26.18
C LYS A 171 20.28 15.55 25.41
N LYS A 172 21.43 16.19 25.66
CA LYS A 172 21.82 17.42 24.95
C LYS A 172 21.99 17.19 23.45
N GLU A 173 22.55 16.05 23.05
CA GLU A 173 22.69 15.67 21.64
C GLU A 173 21.32 15.45 20.99
N CYS A 174 20.41 14.76 21.67
CA CYS A 174 19.03 14.58 21.22
C CYS A 174 18.30 15.93 21.08
N ASP A 175 18.43 16.83 22.04
CA ASP A 175 17.82 18.16 22.00
C ASP A 175 18.39 19.00 20.85
N LYS A 176 19.70 18.92 20.61
CA LYS A 176 20.35 19.58 19.48
C LYS A 176 19.79 19.07 18.15
N ALA A 177 19.74 17.75 17.97
CA ALA A 177 19.20 17.13 16.76
C ALA A 177 17.71 17.48 16.55
N LEU A 178 16.92 17.55 17.64
CA LEU A 178 15.52 17.95 17.59
C LEU A 178 15.36 19.41 17.15
N ASN A 179 16.21 20.30 17.63
CA ASN A 179 16.20 21.71 17.25
C ASN A 179 16.62 21.92 15.79
N GLU A 180 17.65 21.20 15.32
CA GLU A 180 18.07 21.19 13.92
C GLU A 180 16.94 20.69 13.01
N LYS A 181 16.28 19.58 13.37
CA LYS A 181 15.10 19.08 12.65
C LYS A 181 13.98 20.13 12.59
N LYS A 182 13.67 20.79 13.70
CA LYS A 182 12.64 21.85 13.75
C LYS A 182 13.02 23.06 12.90
N GLN A 183 14.30 23.42 12.82
CA GLN A 183 14.78 24.48 11.94
C GLN A 183 14.61 24.10 10.47
N LEU A 184 15.09 22.92 10.08
CA LEU A 184 14.93 22.41 8.71
C LEU A 184 13.47 22.30 8.30
N GLN A 185 12.58 21.90 9.22
CA GLN A 185 11.14 21.85 8.95
C GLN A 185 10.55 23.24 8.70
N ARG A 186 11.00 24.27 9.42
CA ARG A 186 10.58 25.66 9.18
C ARG A 186 11.10 26.19 7.84
N GLU A 187 12.36 25.91 7.51
CA GLU A 187 12.97 26.29 6.23
C GLU A 187 12.26 25.60 5.06
N LEU A 188 11.98 24.31 5.18
CA LEU A 188 11.22 23.54 4.21
C LEU A 188 9.83 24.16 4.02
N LYS A 189 9.10 24.44 5.10
CA LYS A 189 7.78 25.09 5.01
C LYS A 189 7.86 26.44 4.29
N PHE A 190 8.85 27.27 4.65
CA PHE A 190 9.07 28.57 4.00
C PHE A 190 9.34 28.41 2.48
N LYS A 191 10.12 27.41 2.08
CA LYS A 191 10.38 27.11 0.67
C LYS A 191 9.12 26.63 -0.04
N TYR A 192 8.31 25.77 0.58
CA TYR A 192 7.01 25.35 0.03
C TYR A 192 6.06 26.55 -0.17
N ASP A 193 5.96 27.43 0.81
CA ASP A 193 5.13 28.64 0.73
C ASP A 193 5.64 29.58 -0.38
N THR A 194 6.95 29.70 -0.54
CA THR A 194 7.58 30.48 -1.62
C THR A 194 7.28 29.89 -2.99
N ILE A 195 7.40 28.56 -3.13
CA ILE A 195 7.06 27.85 -4.37
C ILE A 195 5.58 28.03 -4.71
N ALA A 196 4.69 27.95 -3.72
CA ALA A 196 3.26 28.17 -3.92
C ALA A 196 2.98 29.60 -4.44
N ARG A 197 3.67 30.60 -3.89
CA ARG A 197 3.56 31.99 -4.37
C ARG A 197 4.04 32.15 -5.80
N ILE A 198 5.22 31.61 -6.13
CA ILE A 198 5.77 31.67 -7.50
C ILE A 198 4.85 30.95 -8.49
N LYS A 199 4.31 29.79 -8.12
CA LYS A 199 3.34 29.06 -8.96
C LYS A 199 2.08 29.88 -9.23
N ALA A 200 1.53 30.53 -8.21
CA ALA A 200 0.37 31.40 -8.39
C ALA A 200 0.67 32.59 -9.32
N GLU A 201 1.88 33.16 -9.23
CA GLU A 201 2.33 34.22 -10.13
C GLU A 201 2.53 33.72 -11.57
N ILE A 202 3.09 32.51 -11.75
CA ILE A 202 3.21 31.87 -13.07
C ILE A 202 1.83 31.68 -13.70
N THR A 203 0.86 31.11 -12.97
CA THR A 203 -0.50 30.91 -13.51
C THR A 203 -1.14 32.24 -13.90
N LYS A 204 -1.00 33.29 -13.09
CA LYS A 204 -1.49 34.62 -13.45
C LYS A 204 -0.83 35.16 -14.73
N ASN A 205 0.48 34.95 -14.88
CA ASN A 205 1.20 35.38 -16.08
C ASN A 205 0.82 34.53 -17.31
N GLU A 206 0.57 33.24 -17.14
CA GLU A 206 0.07 32.34 -18.18
C GLU A 206 -1.31 32.81 -18.67
N ASP A 207 -2.23 33.16 -17.76
CA ASP A 207 -3.55 33.70 -18.11
C ASP A 207 -3.44 35.03 -18.88
N ILE A 208 -2.52 35.91 -18.45
CA ILE A 208 -2.25 37.18 -19.15
C ILE A 208 -1.72 36.91 -20.56
N VAL A 209 -0.72 36.02 -20.70
CA VAL A 209 -0.14 35.67 -22.01
C VAL A 209 -1.19 35.02 -22.91
N PHE A 210 -2.07 34.18 -22.34
CA PHE A 210 -3.18 33.59 -23.07
C PHE A 210 -4.13 34.68 -23.60
N SER A 211 -4.51 35.66 -22.77
CA SER A 211 -5.34 36.78 -23.25
C SER A 211 -4.67 37.59 -24.36
N TYR A 212 -3.37 37.89 -24.23
CA TYR A 212 -2.62 38.62 -25.26
C TYR A 212 -2.44 37.83 -26.55
N ARG A 213 -2.30 36.50 -26.48
CA ARG A 213 -2.31 35.64 -27.68
C ARG A 213 -3.64 35.68 -28.38
N ASN A 214 -4.76 35.58 -27.66
CA ASN A 214 -6.09 35.68 -28.24
C ASN A 214 -6.30 37.03 -28.93
N TYR A 215 -5.88 38.13 -28.30
CA TYR A 215 -5.94 39.45 -28.93
C TYR A 215 -5.03 39.53 -30.17
N SER A 216 -3.84 38.94 -30.12
CA SER A 216 -2.93 38.92 -31.27
C SER A 216 -3.47 38.09 -32.44
N GLU A 217 -4.05 36.92 -32.16
CA GLU A 217 -4.72 36.08 -33.17
C GLU A 217 -5.92 36.80 -33.78
N PHE A 218 -6.72 37.47 -32.96
CA PHE A 218 -7.81 38.31 -33.42
C PHE A 218 -7.31 39.41 -34.36
N LEU A 219 -6.27 40.16 -33.99
CA LEU A 219 -5.70 41.20 -34.84
C LEU A 219 -5.09 40.63 -36.14
N LYS A 220 -4.51 39.43 -36.10
CA LYS A 220 -4.05 38.72 -37.32
C LYS A 220 -5.21 38.38 -38.25
N SER A 221 -6.38 38.01 -37.71
CA SER A 221 -7.55 37.69 -38.52
C SER A 221 -8.14 38.90 -39.26
N LEU A 222 -7.98 40.09 -38.70
CA LEU A 222 -8.43 41.36 -39.31
C LEU A 222 -7.39 41.99 -40.25
N THR A 223 -6.14 41.50 -40.23
CA THR A 223 -5.07 42.07 -41.04
C THR A 223 -4.93 41.28 -42.35
N PRO A 224 -4.92 41.96 -43.52
CA PRO A 224 -4.68 41.29 -44.80
C PRO A 224 -3.29 40.63 -44.85
N PRO A 225 -3.13 39.56 -45.62
CA PRO A 225 -1.90 38.75 -45.62
C PRO A 225 -0.71 39.54 -46.18
N GLY A 226 0.25 39.89 -45.30
CA GLY A 226 1.51 40.57 -45.66
C GLY A 226 1.86 41.77 -44.79
N GLU A 227 0.90 42.31 -44.03
CA GLU A 227 1.14 43.41 -43.08
C GLU A 227 1.23 42.91 -41.64
N ASN A 228 2.08 43.55 -40.82
CA ASN A 228 2.15 43.26 -39.40
C ASN A 228 0.97 43.93 -38.67
N PRO A 229 0.19 43.21 -37.87
CA PRO A 229 -0.94 43.78 -37.13
C PRO A 229 -0.54 44.92 -36.17
N LEU A 230 0.69 44.90 -35.67
CA LEU A 230 1.22 45.93 -34.77
C LEU A 230 1.52 47.26 -35.47
N ASP A 231 1.81 47.24 -36.77
CA ASP A 231 2.12 48.46 -37.52
C ASP A 231 0.84 49.20 -37.93
N ARG A 232 -0.25 48.46 -38.17
CA ARG A 232 -1.56 48.99 -38.58
C ARG A 232 -2.40 49.49 -37.40
N PHE A 233 -2.42 48.77 -36.28
CA PHE A 233 -3.29 49.06 -35.15
C PHE A 233 -2.55 49.78 -33.99
N GLN A 234 -2.00 50.96 -34.25
CA GLN A 234 -1.33 51.78 -33.23
C GLN A 234 -2.30 52.57 -32.35
N GLU A 235 -3.43 53.01 -32.92
CA GLU A 235 -4.46 53.76 -32.21
C GLU A 235 -5.78 52.98 -32.14
N PRO A 236 -6.45 52.92 -30.96
CA PRO A 236 -7.73 52.22 -30.80
C PRO A 236 -8.83 52.67 -31.77
N GLN A 237 -8.77 53.93 -32.19
CA GLN A 237 -9.72 54.51 -33.14
C GLN A 237 -9.64 53.85 -34.53
N THR A 238 -8.46 53.40 -34.94
CA THR A 238 -8.28 52.75 -36.26
C THR A 238 -9.05 51.43 -36.30
N LEU A 239 -9.00 50.65 -35.22
CA LEU A 239 -9.75 49.39 -35.10
C LEU A 239 -11.26 49.64 -35.06
N LEU A 240 -11.70 50.67 -34.31
CA LEU A 240 -13.11 51.06 -34.25
C LEU A 240 -13.64 51.46 -35.63
N ASN A 241 -12.87 52.24 -36.39
CA ASN A 241 -13.23 52.62 -37.75
C ASN A 241 -13.34 51.42 -38.70
N GLU A 242 -12.48 50.39 -38.55
CA GLU A 242 -12.61 49.15 -39.34
C GLU A 242 -13.86 48.38 -38.96
N PHE A 243 -14.24 48.34 -37.68
CA PHE A 243 -15.50 47.75 -37.26
C PHE A 243 -16.70 48.51 -37.80
N GLU A 244 -16.69 49.84 -37.76
CA GLU A 244 -17.76 50.66 -38.35
C GLU A 244 -17.87 50.45 -39.86
N GLN A 245 -16.73 50.28 -40.56
CA GLN A 245 -16.71 49.92 -41.98
C GLN A 245 -17.29 48.53 -42.22
N LEU A 246 -16.87 47.51 -41.45
CA LEU A 246 -17.41 46.15 -41.55
C LEU A 246 -18.90 46.09 -41.21
N GLU A 247 -19.37 46.88 -40.24
CA GLU A 247 -20.78 47.00 -39.89
C GLU A 247 -21.56 47.64 -41.03
N SER A 248 -21.04 48.73 -41.62
CA SER A 248 -21.62 49.38 -42.79
C SER A 248 -21.68 48.44 -43.99
N ASP A 249 -20.62 47.69 -44.27
CA ASP A 249 -20.54 46.72 -45.36
C ASP A 249 -21.48 45.54 -45.13
N ASN A 250 -21.55 45.00 -43.92
CA ASN A 250 -22.50 43.95 -43.56
C ASN A 250 -23.95 44.44 -43.69
N LEU A 251 -24.24 45.65 -43.22
CA LEU A 251 -25.57 46.25 -43.36
C LEU A 251 -25.92 46.46 -44.82
N PHE A 252 -24.97 46.94 -45.63
CA PHE A 252 -25.12 47.08 -47.07
C PHE A 252 -25.37 45.74 -47.75
N LEU A 253 -24.62 44.69 -47.39
CA LEU A 253 -24.78 43.35 -47.94
C LEU A 253 -26.14 42.75 -47.57
N ILE A 254 -26.57 42.90 -46.32
CA ILE A 254 -27.90 42.48 -45.85
C ILE A 254 -28.98 43.21 -46.63
N GLN A 255 -28.86 44.53 -46.79
CA GLN A 255 -29.82 45.31 -47.56
C GLN A 255 -29.87 44.85 -49.02
N LYS A 256 -28.71 44.60 -49.65
CA LYS A 256 -28.64 44.10 -51.02
C LYS A 256 -29.22 42.70 -51.18
N CYS A 257 -28.98 41.80 -50.23
CA CYS A 257 -29.60 40.47 -50.24
C CYS A 257 -31.12 40.59 -50.13
N CYS A 258 -31.63 41.46 -49.25
CA CYS A 258 -33.06 41.69 -49.10
C CYS A 258 -33.69 42.31 -50.37
N GLU A 259 -33.00 43.25 -51.03
CA GLU A 259 -33.44 43.81 -52.31
C GLU A 259 -33.49 42.74 -53.42
N LEU A 260 -32.47 41.89 -53.52
CA LEU A 260 -32.42 40.78 -54.48
C LEU A 260 -33.47 39.71 -54.20
N GLU A 261 -33.71 39.38 -52.93
CA GLU A 261 -34.80 38.48 -52.52
C GLU A 261 -36.15 39.03 -52.93
N GLN A 262 -36.41 40.32 -52.69
CA GLN A 262 -37.64 40.98 -53.13
C GLN A 262 -37.80 41.00 -54.66
N GLU A 263 -36.73 41.22 -55.40
CA GLU A 263 -36.75 41.17 -56.87
C GLU A 263 -37.02 39.74 -57.38
N SER A 264 -36.38 38.75 -56.77
CA SER A 264 -36.64 37.34 -57.04
C SER A 264 -38.08 36.94 -56.73
N ASP A 265 -38.63 37.38 -55.60
CA ASP A 265 -40.02 37.10 -55.22
C ASP A 265 -41.01 37.72 -56.21
N ARG A 266 -40.74 38.95 -56.69
CA ARG A 266 -41.55 39.60 -57.74
C ARG A 266 -41.49 38.81 -59.05
N ALA A 267 -40.30 38.41 -59.49
CA ALA A 267 -40.13 37.59 -60.69
C ALA A 267 -40.85 36.23 -60.56
N MET A 268 -40.78 35.59 -59.39
CA MET A 268 -41.50 34.36 -59.08
C MET A 268 -43.02 34.56 -59.07
N GLU A 269 -43.51 35.68 -58.55
CA GLU A 269 -44.94 36.03 -58.57
C GLU A 269 -45.43 36.20 -60.02
N ASP A 270 -44.63 36.82 -60.88
CA ASP A 270 -44.96 37.00 -62.29
C ASP A 270 -44.92 35.67 -63.07
N ILE A 271 -43.90 34.83 -62.84
CA ILE A 271 -43.86 33.45 -63.38
C ILE A 271 -45.05 32.63 -62.89
N ARG A 272 -45.46 32.76 -61.62
CA ARG A 272 -46.65 32.10 -61.09
C ARG A 272 -47.91 32.55 -61.81
N LYS A 273 -48.08 33.86 -62.05
CA LYS A 273 -49.22 34.38 -62.84
C LYS A 273 -49.20 33.79 -64.24
N GLU A 274 -48.08 33.83 -64.95
CA GLU A 274 -47.94 33.24 -66.28
C GLU A 274 -48.26 31.73 -66.27
N LEU A 275 -47.74 30.99 -65.28
CA LEU A 275 -48.02 29.57 -65.12
C LEU A 275 -49.52 29.30 -64.90
N THR A 276 -50.20 30.11 -64.08
CA THR A 276 -51.67 29.96 -63.89
C THR A 276 -52.44 30.22 -65.19
N THR A 277 -52.04 31.22 -65.97
CA THR A 277 -52.66 31.50 -67.28
C THR A 277 -52.41 30.36 -68.27
N ALA A 278 -51.17 29.86 -68.35
CA ALA A 278 -50.80 28.74 -69.20
C ALA A 278 -51.49 27.43 -68.76
N GLN A 279 -51.68 27.20 -67.46
CA GLN A 279 -52.46 26.08 -66.94
C GLN A 279 -53.94 26.20 -67.31
N GLU A 280 -54.51 27.39 -67.29
CA GLU A 280 -55.89 27.61 -67.70
C GLU A 280 -56.08 27.43 -69.21
N GLU A 281 -55.13 27.87 -70.02
CA GLU A 281 -55.06 27.59 -71.45
C GLU A 281 -54.88 26.09 -71.73
N LYS A 282 -53.97 25.43 -71.02
CA LYS A 282 -53.77 23.97 -71.08
C LYS A 282 -55.06 23.25 -70.72
N ARG A 283 -55.78 23.64 -69.68
CA ARG A 283 -57.07 23.05 -69.30
C ARG A 283 -58.11 23.21 -70.42
N LYS A 284 -58.13 24.37 -71.10
CA LYS A 284 -58.98 24.56 -72.29
C LYS A 284 -58.59 23.61 -73.42
N MET A 285 -57.29 23.40 -73.64
CA MET A 285 -56.76 22.46 -74.64
C MET A 285 -57.02 20.99 -74.27
N GLU A 286 -56.79 20.57 -73.02
CA GLU A 286 -57.10 19.23 -72.51
C GLU A 286 -58.60 18.93 -72.59
N ASN A 287 -59.46 19.91 -72.28
CA ASN A 287 -60.90 19.78 -72.49
C ASN A 287 -61.28 19.69 -73.98
N ALA A 288 -60.43 20.19 -74.89
CA ALA A 288 -60.60 20.01 -76.33
C ALA A 288 -60.02 18.66 -76.80
N GLU A 289 -58.93 18.18 -76.19
CA GLU A 289 -58.31 16.87 -76.41
C GLU A 289 -59.18 15.73 -75.89
N GLN A 290 -59.83 15.87 -74.74
CA GLN A 290 -60.79 14.88 -74.22
C GLN A 290 -62.01 14.73 -75.14
N LYS A 291 -62.30 15.72 -75.99
CA LYS A 291 -63.30 15.60 -77.06
C LYS A 291 -62.77 14.81 -78.27
N ILE A 292 -61.48 14.45 -78.29
CA ILE A 292 -60.77 13.67 -79.30
C ILE A 292 -60.29 12.35 -78.63
N ASN A 293 -61.17 11.34 -78.59
CA ASN A 293 -61.01 9.90 -78.25
C ASN A 293 -59.66 9.33 -77.70
N PRO A 294 -59.69 8.37 -76.73
CA PRO A 294 -58.48 7.69 -76.27
C PRO A 294 -58.14 6.43 -77.10
N ILE A 295 -56.91 6.36 -77.62
CA ILE A 295 -56.30 5.12 -78.14
C ILE A 295 -55.37 4.58 -77.04
N ALA A 296 -55.65 3.36 -76.57
CA ALA A 296 -54.91 2.67 -75.53
C ALA A 296 -53.53 2.20 -76.02
N VAL A 297 -52.48 2.52 -75.25
CA VAL A 297 -51.11 2.02 -75.45
C VAL A 297 -50.85 0.89 -74.45
N LEU A 298 -50.48 -0.29 -74.97
CA LEU A 298 -50.13 -1.50 -74.23
C LEU A 298 -48.71 -1.40 -73.63
N ASN A 299 -48.56 -1.89 -72.40
CA ASN A 299 -47.31 -1.98 -71.65
C ASN A 299 -46.72 -3.40 -71.80
N CYS A 300 -45.44 -3.53 -72.16
CA CYS A 300 -44.71 -4.81 -72.26
C CYS A 300 -43.59 -4.88 -71.20
N ASN A 301 -43.51 -5.99 -70.46
CA ASN A 301 -42.54 -6.25 -69.41
C ASN A 301 -41.33 -7.05 -69.95
N ASP A 302 -40.11 -6.55 -69.72
CA ASP A 302 -38.85 -7.24 -70.02
C ASP A 302 -38.29 -7.97 -68.79
N THR A 303 -38.06 -9.27 -68.93
CA THR A 303 -37.69 -10.22 -67.85
C THR A 303 -36.20 -10.56 -67.81
N ALA A 304 -35.37 -9.98 -68.69
CA ALA A 304 -33.95 -10.30 -68.79
C ALA A 304 -33.06 -9.57 -67.77
N ILE A 305 -33.51 -8.45 -67.21
CA ILE A 305 -32.71 -7.63 -66.27
C ILE A 305 -32.66 -8.24 -64.85
N GLN A 306 -33.55 -9.20 -64.54
CA GLN A 306 -33.74 -9.69 -63.17
C GLN A 306 -32.76 -10.78 -62.71
N GLN A 307 -32.01 -11.42 -63.62
CA GLN A 307 -31.12 -12.53 -63.24
C GLN A 307 -29.74 -12.04 -62.78
N ASP A 308 -29.16 -11.02 -63.44
CA ASP A 308 -27.88 -10.42 -63.01
C ASP A 308 -28.02 -9.67 -61.68
N SER A 309 -29.17 -9.07 -61.37
CA SER A 309 -29.41 -8.39 -60.09
C SER A 309 -29.36 -9.33 -58.88
N ARG A 310 -29.78 -10.59 -59.03
CA ARG A 310 -29.85 -11.53 -57.89
C ARG A 310 -28.47 -11.98 -57.40
N ALA A 311 -27.51 -12.16 -58.31
CA ALA A 311 -26.15 -12.53 -57.94
C ALA A 311 -25.44 -11.39 -57.20
N THR A 312 -25.64 -10.14 -57.66
CA THR A 312 -25.11 -8.95 -56.96
C THR A 312 -25.77 -8.74 -55.60
N ASP A 313 -27.04 -9.10 -55.44
CA ASP A 313 -27.76 -8.98 -54.17
C ASP A 313 -27.21 -9.93 -53.09
N ASP A 314 -26.79 -11.15 -53.47
CA ASP A 314 -26.20 -12.12 -52.54
C ASP A 314 -24.82 -11.70 -52.03
N GLU A 315 -23.97 -11.14 -52.90
CA GLU A 315 -22.65 -10.59 -52.53
C GLU A 315 -22.80 -9.37 -51.60
N LEU A 316 -23.76 -8.48 -51.88
CA LEU A 316 -24.09 -7.34 -51.02
C LEU A 316 -24.57 -7.79 -49.63
N ALA A 317 -25.33 -8.89 -49.55
CA ALA A 317 -25.77 -9.46 -48.29
C ALA A 317 -24.60 -10.03 -47.46
N GLN A 318 -23.63 -10.68 -48.10
CA GLN A 318 -22.42 -11.17 -47.41
C GLN A 318 -21.57 -10.02 -46.86
N LEU A 319 -21.36 -8.97 -47.67
CA LEU A 319 -20.60 -7.80 -47.24
C LEU A 319 -21.28 -7.09 -46.06
N SER A 320 -22.60 -6.94 -46.10
CA SER A 320 -23.41 -6.40 -45.00
C SER A 320 -23.18 -7.18 -43.68
N LYS A 321 -23.06 -8.51 -43.74
CA LYS A 321 -22.79 -9.36 -42.57
C LYS A 321 -21.39 -9.14 -41.98
N TYR A 322 -20.37 -8.97 -42.82
CA TYR A 322 -19.01 -8.67 -42.35
C TYR A 322 -18.94 -7.30 -41.68
N ILE A 323 -19.58 -6.29 -42.28
CA ILE A 323 -19.66 -4.93 -41.72
C ILE A 323 -20.34 -4.96 -40.34
N GLN A 324 -21.46 -5.67 -40.22
CA GLN A 324 -22.14 -5.84 -38.92
C GLN A 324 -21.26 -6.54 -37.88
N SER A 325 -20.52 -7.58 -38.27
CA SER A 325 -19.60 -8.26 -37.36
C SER A 325 -18.46 -7.34 -36.89
N ALA A 326 -17.89 -6.54 -37.78
CA ALA A 326 -16.84 -5.59 -37.43
C ALA A 326 -17.39 -4.49 -36.49
N TYR A 327 -18.56 -3.94 -36.83
CA TYR A 327 -19.23 -2.93 -36.03
C TYR A 327 -19.53 -3.41 -34.59
N VAL A 328 -20.02 -4.64 -34.42
CA VAL A 328 -20.27 -5.23 -33.09
C VAL A 328 -18.97 -5.42 -32.31
N LYS A 329 -17.87 -5.82 -32.97
CA LYS A 329 -16.56 -5.95 -32.29
C LYS A 329 -16.02 -4.60 -31.80
N CYS A 330 -16.23 -3.53 -32.59
CA CYS A 330 -15.72 -2.20 -32.25
C CYS A 330 -16.60 -1.45 -31.22
N PHE A 331 -17.93 -1.54 -31.33
CA PHE A 331 -18.86 -0.73 -30.52
C PHE A 331 -19.70 -1.53 -29.51
N GLY A 332 -19.61 -2.86 -29.51
CA GLY A 332 -20.32 -3.74 -28.56
C GLY A 332 -21.84 -3.75 -28.69
N SER A 333 -22.40 -3.00 -29.65
CA SER A 333 -23.84 -2.81 -29.83
C SER A 333 -24.25 -3.21 -31.25
N LYS A 334 -25.32 -4.01 -31.36
CA LYS A 334 -25.98 -4.25 -32.65
C LYS A 334 -26.77 -2.98 -33.00
N SER A 335 -26.51 -2.41 -34.16
CA SER A 335 -27.21 -1.21 -34.61
C SER A 335 -28.12 -1.49 -35.79
N ASP A 336 -29.24 -0.77 -35.87
CA ASP A 336 -30.22 -0.83 -36.97
C ASP A 336 -29.84 0.07 -38.16
N PHE A 337 -28.64 0.66 -38.13
CA PHE A 337 -28.13 1.50 -39.22
C PHE A 337 -27.83 0.68 -40.48
N GLY A 338 -27.97 1.30 -41.66
CA GLY A 338 -27.58 0.66 -42.92
C GLY A 338 -26.07 0.35 -42.98
N PRO A 339 -25.62 -0.63 -43.78
CA PRO A 339 -24.19 -0.98 -43.88
C PRO A 339 -23.28 0.20 -44.23
N THR A 340 -23.75 1.11 -45.09
CA THR A 340 -23.02 2.32 -45.49
C THR A 340 -22.81 3.29 -44.33
N THR A 341 -23.83 3.53 -43.50
CA THR A 341 -23.72 4.42 -42.35
C THR A 341 -22.95 3.78 -41.19
N MET A 342 -22.94 2.44 -41.10
CA MET A 342 -22.02 1.72 -40.20
C MET A 342 -20.56 1.91 -40.61
N LEU A 343 -20.25 1.84 -41.91
CA LEU A 343 -18.90 2.06 -42.44
C LEU A 343 -18.44 3.51 -42.25
N GLU A 344 -19.29 4.48 -42.58
CA GLU A 344 -18.98 5.90 -42.38
C GLU A 344 -18.66 6.20 -40.89
N ARG A 345 -19.42 5.60 -39.96
CA ARG A 345 -19.16 5.76 -38.54
C ARG A 345 -17.87 5.07 -38.09
N LEU A 346 -17.55 3.90 -38.65
CA LEU A 346 -16.27 3.21 -38.40
C LEU A 346 -15.10 4.06 -38.91
N GLU A 347 -15.23 4.63 -40.10
CA GLU A 347 -14.22 5.50 -40.71
C GLU A 347 -13.98 6.76 -39.89
N ASN A 348 -15.05 7.45 -39.48
CA ASN A 348 -14.96 8.63 -38.63
C ASN A 348 -14.27 8.34 -37.28
N GLU A 349 -14.61 7.24 -36.63
CA GLU A 349 -13.97 6.85 -35.36
C GLU A 349 -12.51 6.44 -35.55
N LEU A 350 -12.19 5.75 -36.65
CA LEU A 350 -10.80 5.45 -37.01
C LEU A 350 -10.01 6.73 -37.26
N GLU A 351 -10.57 7.71 -37.97
CA GLU A 351 -9.91 8.99 -38.23
C GLU A 351 -9.68 9.77 -36.93
N VAL A 352 -10.66 9.78 -36.02
CA VAL A 352 -10.51 10.38 -34.69
C VAL A 352 -9.41 9.68 -33.89
N LEU A 353 -9.35 8.34 -33.94
CA LEU A 353 -8.27 7.59 -33.29
C LEU A 353 -6.91 7.87 -33.91
N TYR A 354 -6.81 7.98 -35.24
CA TYR A 354 -5.57 8.33 -35.92
C TYR A 354 -5.10 9.75 -35.55
N LYS A 355 -6.01 10.71 -35.46
CA LYS A 355 -5.69 12.07 -34.96
C LYS A 355 -5.16 12.04 -33.53
N LYS A 356 -5.82 11.30 -32.64
CA LYS A 356 -5.37 11.10 -31.25
C LYS A 356 -3.99 10.40 -31.17
N ILE A 357 -3.74 9.44 -32.05
CA ILE A 357 -2.43 8.76 -32.13
C ILE A 357 -1.36 9.72 -32.64
N ALA A 358 -1.67 10.60 -33.59
CA ALA A 358 -0.74 11.59 -34.11
C ALA A 358 -0.39 12.69 -33.08
N GLU A 359 -1.31 13.01 -32.17
CA GLU A 359 -1.09 13.97 -31.08
C GLU A 359 -0.24 13.39 -29.93
N LEU A 360 -0.14 12.06 -29.81
CA LEU A 360 0.61 11.42 -28.73
C LEU A 360 2.13 11.52 -28.98
N PRO A 361 2.93 11.86 -27.95
CA PRO A 361 4.37 11.96 -28.10
C PRO A 361 4.97 10.58 -28.43
N PRO A 362 5.96 10.52 -29.34
CA PRO A 362 6.54 9.25 -29.80
C PRO A 362 7.22 8.47 -28.66
N GLU A 363 7.69 9.15 -27.62
CA GLU A 363 8.26 8.51 -26.42
C GLU A 363 7.22 7.65 -25.68
N PHE A 364 6.01 8.18 -25.49
CA PHE A 364 4.92 7.44 -24.82
C PHE A 364 4.47 6.21 -25.62
N VAL A 365 4.46 6.32 -26.96
CA VAL A 365 4.15 5.18 -27.85
C VAL A 365 5.22 4.09 -27.71
N ASN A 366 6.50 4.46 -27.70
CA ASN A 366 7.59 3.50 -27.55
C ASN A 366 7.58 2.83 -26.17
N GLU A 367 7.29 3.58 -25.09
CA GLU A 367 7.16 3.03 -23.74
C GLU A 367 5.99 2.06 -23.61
N THR A 368 4.82 2.41 -24.17
CA THR A 368 3.64 1.55 -24.14
C THR A 368 3.83 0.30 -24.99
N GLN A 369 4.47 0.41 -26.17
CA GLN A 369 4.86 -0.75 -26.98
C GLN A 369 5.85 -1.65 -26.24
N ALA A 370 6.87 -1.08 -25.59
CA ALA A 370 7.82 -1.83 -24.78
C ALA A 370 7.12 -2.53 -23.59
N HIS A 371 6.12 -1.89 -22.99
CA HIS A 371 5.32 -2.47 -21.92
C HIS A 371 4.45 -3.65 -22.42
N ILE A 372 3.77 -3.49 -23.56
CA ILE A 372 2.99 -4.57 -24.18
C ILE A 372 3.90 -5.74 -24.58
N GLU A 373 5.05 -5.46 -25.19
CA GLU A 373 6.01 -6.48 -25.58
C GLU A 373 6.63 -7.19 -24.35
N LYS A 374 6.88 -6.45 -23.27
CA LYS A 374 7.28 -7.03 -21.98
C LYS A 374 6.19 -7.95 -21.42
N ALA A 375 4.93 -7.50 -21.40
CA ALA A 375 3.81 -8.32 -20.95
C ALA A 375 3.65 -9.60 -21.79
N ARG A 376 3.79 -9.51 -23.11
CA ARG A 376 3.75 -10.69 -24.00
C ARG A 376 4.90 -11.66 -23.71
N ARG A 377 6.10 -11.15 -23.45
CA ARG A 377 7.26 -11.96 -23.06
C ARG A 377 7.08 -12.59 -21.68
N ASP A 378 6.48 -11.89 -20.73
CA ASP A 378 6.19 -12.40 -19.39
C ASP A 378 5.13 -13.50 -19.44
N GLN A 379 4.06 -13.29 -20.22
CA GLN A 379 3.03 -14.31 -20.46
C GLN A 379 3.62 -15.55 -21.13
N ALA A 380 4.41 -15.40 -22.21
CA ALA A 380 5.08 -16.52 -22.86
C ALA A 380 6.06 -17.26 -21.94
N ARG A 381 6.74 -16.54 -21.02
CA ARG A 381 7.59 -17.15 -19.99
C ARG A 381 6.78 -17.92 -18.95
N ALA A 382 5.68 -17.35 -18.48
CA ALA A 382 4.77 -17.99 -17.52
C ALA A 382 4.16 -19.26 -18.12
N ASP A 383 3.69 -19.22 -19.37
CA ASP A 383 3.12 -20.38 -20.07
C ASP A 383 4.15 -21.50 -20.22
N ARG A 384 5.40 -21.17 -20.58
CA ARG A 384 6.50 -22.15 -20.63
C ARG A 384 6.83 -22.75 -19.25
N GLN A 385 6.79 -21.95 -18.19
CA GLN A 385 7.00 -22.45 -16.83
C GLN A 385 5.85 -23.35 -16.37
N ALA A 386 4.61 -22.97 -16.68
CA ALA A 386 3.42 -23.76 -16.39
C ALA A 386 3.43 -25.10 -17.12
N GLN A 387 3.82 -25.11 -18.41
CA GLN A 387 3.99 -26.35 -19.18
C GLN A 387 5.04 -27.27 -18.56
N LYS A 388 6.20 -26.74 -18.16
CA LYS A 388 7.26 -27.52 -17.48
C LYS A 388 6.78 -28.09 -16.14
N LEU A 389 6.05 -27.30 -15.35
CA LEU A 389 5.51 -27.75 -14.06
C LEU A 389 4.45 -28.85 -14.26
N LEU A 390 3.59 -28.71 -15.27
CA LEU A 390 2.59 -29.72 -15.63
C LEU A 390 3.26 -31.02 -16.06
N GLU A 391 4.30 -30.95 -16.90
CA GLU A 391 5.05 -32.13 -17.33
C GLU A 391 5.78 -32.80 -16.15
N GLN A 392 6.36 -32.02 -15.23
CA GLN A 392 6.97 -32.53 -14.00
C GLN A 392 5.93 -33.21 -13.12
N ARG A 393 4.76 -32.58 -12.89
CA ARG A 393 3.65 -33.19 -12.14
C ARG A 393 3.23 -34.51 -12.76
N ARG A 394 3.08 -34.58 -14.09
CA ARG A 394 2.74 -35.80 -14.80
C ARG A 394 3.80 -36.90 -14.58
N LYS A 395 5.09 -36.55 -14.63
CA LYS A 395 6.19 -37.50 -14.36
C LYS A 395 6.18 -37.99 -12.91
N THR A 396 5.97 -37.10 -11.94
CA THR A 396 5.91 -37.48 -10.52
C THR A 396 4.69 -38.34 -10.22
N GLU A 397 3.54 -38.01 -10.78
CA GLU A 397 2.30 -38.78 -10.65
C GLU A 397 2.48 -40.20 -11.22
N GLN A 398 3.04 -40.33 -12.43
CA GLN A 398 3.38 -41.63 -13.01
C GLN A 398 4.38 -42.42 -12.16
N ALA A 399 5.36 -41.76 -11.52
CA ALA A 399 6.29 -42.43 -10.63
C ALA A 399 5.62 -42.94 -9.34
N ILE A 400 4.71 -42.14 -8.77
CA ILE A 400 3.89 -42.53 -7.61
C ILE A 400 2.97 -43.69 -7.99
N GLU A 401 2.30 -43.65 -9.15
CA GLU A 401 1.48 -44.75 -9.64
C GLU A 401 2.29 -46.03 -9.82
N ARG A 402 3.51 -45.96 -10.37
CA ARG A 402 4.41 -47.11 -10.49
C ARG A 402 4.83 -47.66 -9.14
N ALA A 403 5.09 -46.81 -8.16
CA ALA A 403 5.43 -47.21 -6.80
C ALA A 403 4.24 -47.88 -6.08
N ASN A 404 3.03 -47.38 -6.33
CA ASN A 404 1.79 -47.90 -5.76
C ASN A 404 1.28 -49.18 -6.44
N ARG A 405 1.75 -49.49 -7.66
CA ARG A 405 1.40 -50.76 -8.31
C ARG A 405 1.98 -51.92 -7.49
N PRO A 406 1.16 -52.94 -7.19
CA PRO A 406 1.60 -54.07 -6.39
C PRO A 406 2.76 -54.78 -7.10
N VAL A 407 3.87 -54.96 -6.38
CA VAL A 407 5.06 -55.64 -6.90
C VAL A 407 4.69 -57.07 -7.29
N THR A 408 4.73 -57.38 -8.59
CA THR A 408 4.50 -58.73 -9.09
C THR A 408 5.64 -59.63 -8.60
N LYS A 409 5.32 -60.57 -7.72
CA LYS A 409 6.29 -61.57 -7.25
C LYS A 409 6.73 -62.40 -8.45
N LYS A 410 8.03 -62.37 -8.77
CA LYS A 410 8.61 -63.28 -9.76
C LYS A 410 8.55 -64.69 -9.16
N MET A 411 7.53 -65.46 -9.52
CA MET A 411 7.69 -66.92 -9.56
C MET A 411 8.93 -67.14 -10.45
N GLY A 412 9.93 -67.87 -9.94
CA GLY A 412 11.25 -67.98 -10.58
C GLY A 412 11.19 -68.45 -12.04
N ARG A 413 12.36 -68.54 -12.68
CA ARG A 413 12.49 -68.96 -14.09
C ARG A 413 11.63 -70.22 -14.32
N PRO A 414 10.57 -70.17 -15.16
CA PRO A 414 9.75 -71.35 -15.39
C PRO A 414 10.66 -72.46 -15.92
N LEU A 415 10.56 -73.64 -15.31
CA LEU A 415 11.36 -74.80 -15.69
C LEU A 415 11.02 -75.15 -17.15
N LYS A 416 11.90 -74.75 -18.08
CA LYS A 416 11.74 -75.11 -19.50
C LYS A 416 11.92 -76.62 -19.62
N VAL A 417 10.82 -77.34 -19.77
CA VAL A 417 10.85 -78.72 -20.24
C VAL A 417 11.42 -78.71 -21.66
N ARG A 418 12.38 -79.59 -21.94
CA ARG A 418 12.97 -79.71 -23.28
C ARG A 418 11.90 -80.27 -24.21
N VAL A 419 11.36 -79.41 -25.08
CA VAL A 419 10.50 -79.80 -26.19
C VAL A 419 11.23 -79.42 -27.47
N LEU A 420 11.24 -80.35 -28.43
CA LEU A 420 11.80 -80.17 -29.77
C LEU A 420 11.14 -78.97 -30.45
N SER A 421 11.93 -78.21 -31.21
CA SER A 421 11.50 -76.97 -31.87
C SER A 421 10.35 -77.21 -32.85
N MET A 422 9.15 -76.74 -32.50
CA MET A 422 8.13 -76.43 -33.48
C MET A 422 8.45 -75.06 -34.09
N GLN A 423 8.55 -75.01 -35.41
CA GLN A 423 8.66 -73.77 -36.16
C GLN A 423 7.37 -72.96 -35.95
N LEU A 424 7.50 -71.77 -35.36
CA LEU A 424 6.39 -70.84 -35.26
C LEU A 424 6.32 -70.06 -36.57
N THR A 425 5.28 -70.30 -37.36
CA THR A 425 4.91 -69.42 -38.47
C THR A 425 4.50 -68.07 -37.90
N HIS A 426 5.24 -67.02 -38.25
CA HIS A 426 4.92 -65.65 -37.87
C HIS A 426 3.67 -65.21 -38.63
N HIS A 427 2.49 -65.28 -38.01
CA HIS A 427 1.31 -64.63 -38.56
C HIS A 427 1.51 -63.12 -38.39
N VAL A 428 1.91 -62.46 -39.48
CA VAL A 428 1.87 -61.01 -39.57
C VAL A 428 0.40 -60.62 -39.46
N ASN A 429 0.11 -59.66 -38.59
CA ASN A 429 -1.25 -59.17 -38.43
C ASN A 429 -1.49 -58.16 -39.57
N ASP A 430 -1.99 -58.65 -40.70
CA ASP A 430 -2.12 -57.88 -41.95
C ASP A 430 -2.96 -56.61 -41.78
N GLU A 431 -3.88 -56.60 -40.80
CA GLU A 431 -4.69 -55.44 -40.45
C GLU A 431 -3.86 -54.25 -39.95
N LYS A 432 -2.83 -54.51 -39.12
CA LYS A 432 -1.94 -53.43 -38.63
C LYS A 432 -1.05 -52.91 -39.74
N LYS A 433 -0.58 -53.81 -40.60
CA LYS A 433 0.27 -53.45 -41.74
C LYS A 433 -0.50 -52.62 -42.77
N ALA A 434 -1.77 -52.96 -43.03
CA ALA A 434 -2.67 -52.20 -43.90
C ALA A 434 -3.07 -50.83 -43.29
N GLN A 435 -3.20 -50.73 -41.96
CA GLN A 435 -3.43 -49.45 -41.29
C GLN A 435 -2.21 -48.53 -41.40
N ASP A 436 -1.00 -49.08 -41.21
CA ASP A 436 0.24 -48.33 -41.36
C ASP A 436 0.47 -47.92 -42.83
N GLU A 437 0.12 -48.76 -43.81
CA GLU A 437 0.17 -48.42 -45.25
C GLU A 437 -0.82 -47.31 -45.62
N LYS A 438 -2.07 -47.35 -45.11
CA LYS A 438 -3.06 -46.29 -45.34
C LYS A 438 -2.61 -44.95 -44.76
N LEU A 439 -2.03 -44.96 -43.55
CA LEU A 439 -1.47 -43.76 -42.94
C LEU A 439 -0.28 -43.20 -43.73
N GLN A 440 0.53 -44.08 -44.33
CA GLN A 440 1.62 -43.66 -45.22
C GLN A 440 1.10 -43.08 -46.54
N GLU A 441 0.06 -43.67 -47.15
CA GLU A 441 -0.57 -43.13 -48.36
C GLU A 441 -1.23 -41.77 -48.12
N GLU A 442 -1.93 -41.60 -47.00
CA GLU A 442 -2.54 -40.31 -46.62
C GLU A 442 -1.48 -39.22 -46.38
N LEU A 443 -0.33 -39.59 -45.79
CA LEU A 443 0.79 -38.67 -45.59
C LEU A 443 1.52 -38.31 -46.90
N LEU A 444 1.63 -39.24 -47.86
CA LEU A 444 2.34 -39.02 -49.12
C LEU A 444 1.46 -38.38 -50.22
N PHE A 445 0.16 -38.65 -50.24
CA PHE A 445 -0.76 -38.28 -51.33
C PHE A 445 -2.01 -37.51 -50.87
N GLY A 446 -2.09 -37.09 -49.60
CA GLY A 446 -3.15 -36.21 -49.12
C GLY A 446 -3.18 -34.88 -49.89
N SER A 447 -4.38 -34.41 -50.24
CA SER A 447 -4.60 -33.19 -51.02
C SER A 447 -3.92 -31.99 -50.36
N LEU A 448 -3.09 -31.26 -51.12
CA LEU A 448 -2.48 -29.98 -50.73
C LEU A 448 -3.41 -28.80 -51.06
N ASP A 449 -4.71 -28.95 -50.83
CA ASP A 449 -5.67 -27.86 -51.01
C ASP A 449 -6.09 -27.33 -49.63
N ASP A 450 -5.35 -26.31 -49.17
CA ASP A 450 -5.82 -25.23 -48.29
C ASP A 450 -4.94 -23.99 -48.47
#